data_AF-A0A849V3E5-F1
#
_entry.id   AF-A0A849V3E5-F1
#
_cell.length_a   1.000
_cell.length_b   1.000
_cell.length_c   1.000
_cell.angle_alpha   90.00
_cell.angle_beta   90.00
_cell.angle_gamma   90.00
#
_symmetry.space_group_name_H-M   'P 1'
#
loop_
_entity.id
_entity.type
_entity.pdbx_description
1 polymer ?
#
loop_
_entity_poly.entity_id
_entity_poly.type
_entity_poly.pdbx_seq_one_letter_code
_entity_poly.pdbx_strand_id
1 'polypeptide(L)'
;MSDTNNIHIRPAQTNDLEGLVVLENASFTTDKLSRRSFRHWISTEHRALLVADINNAIAAYILIIYHPGTRLARIYSLAVAQQHRGTGIAKQLISAGEQAADEDGRLYLRLEVSVDNIPAIKLYESLGFQKFGIYRDYYQDHKDALRYQKRIRHYSDTLQHRSVHWLRQTTHFTCGPAALMMAMHALNRAYQPSQEEEINIWREATTIFMTSGHGGCHPVGLALAAKRRHFDVAVWINQTGTLFIDGVRNEEKKQIVDLVDSGFKRQATEQKIPVHYTNITQNELIIAFQKGAIPVILISTFLLDRKKAPHWVVMSGFDDDCLYMHDSDPDDRRQSEIDCQFIPIAREDFDRMSCFGKNRLRTAVIIWPL
;
A
#
# COMPACT_ATOMS: atom_id res chain seq x y z
N MET A 1 -7.96 -44.46 7.99
CA MET A 1 -8.91 -43.96 9.00
C MET A 1 -8.23 -42.79 9.66
N SER A 2 -8.54 -41.59 9.20
CA SER A 2 -7.94 -40.34 9.66
C SER A 2 -8.72 -39.84 10.86
N ASP A 3 -8.17 -39.98 12.07
CA ASP A 3 -8.63 -39.23 13.23
C ASP A 3 -8.39 -37.75 12.95
N THR A 4 -9.40 -37.07 12.42
CA THR A 4 -9.47 -35.61 12.44
C THR A 4 -9.61 -35.19 13.89
N ASN A 5 -8.48 -35.04 14.59
CA ASN A 5 -8.42 -34.27 15.83
C ASN A 5 -9.12 -32.93 15.55
N ASN A 6 -10.23 -32.69 16.24
CA ASN A 6 -11.07 -31.52 16.02
C ASN A 6 -10.33 -30.28 16.57
N ILE A 7 -9.50 -29.66 15.73
CA ILE A 7 -8.76 -28.45 16.07
C ILE A 7 -9.77 -27.30 16.12
N HIS A 8 -9.96 -26.71 17.29
CA HIS A 8 -10.85 -25.57 17.47
C HIS A 8 -10.04 -24.29 17.66
N ILE A 9 -10.11 -23.37 16.69
CA ILE A 9 -9.47 -22.06 16.78
C ILE A 9 -10.43 -21.07 17.44
N ARG A 10 -9.99 -20.43 18.51
CA ARG A 10 -10.79 -19.45 19.26
C ARG A 10 -9.93 -18.38 19.91
N PRO A 11 -10.52 -17.23 20.32
CA PRO A 11 -9.84 -16.29 21.21
C PRO A 11 -9.38 -16.96 22.50
N ALA A 12 -8.18 -16.60 22.96
CA ALA A 12 -7.67 -17.02 24.26
C ALA A 12 -8.48 -16.42 25.40
N GLN A 13 -8.71 -17.23 26.42
CA GLN A 13 -9.43 -16.91 27.65
C GLN A 13 -8.49 -17.00 28.86
N THR A 14 -8.93 -16.49 30.01
CA THR A 14 -8.12 -16.44 31.24
C THR A 14 -7.70 -17.83 31.73
N ASN A 15 -8.54 -18.85 31.52
CA ASN A 15 -8.25 -20.25 31.86
C ASN A 15 -7.14 -20.87 30.99
N ASP A 16 -6.85 -20.31 29.81
CA ASP A 16 -5.78 -20.80 28.92
C ASP A 16 -4.38 -20.37 29.40
N LEU A 17 -4.28 -19.49 30.40
CA LEU A 17 -3.01 -18.88 30.82
C LEU A 17 -1.92 -19.90 31.16
N GLU A 18 -2.27 -20.97 31.90
CA GLU A 18 -1.30 -22.02 32.22
C GLU A 18 -0.81 -22.74 30.97
N GLY A 19 -1.74 -23.14 30.09
CA GLY A 19 -1.41 -23.81 28.83
C GLY A 19 -0.51 -22.97 27.92
N LEU A 20 -0.80 -21.67 27.81
CA LEU A 20 0.01 -20.71 27.05
C LEU A 20 1.43 -20.59 27.60
N VAL A 21 1.59 -20.47 28.93
CA VAL A 21 2.91 -20.36 29.57
C VAL A 21 3.72 -21.64 29.41
N VAL A 22 3.09 -22.80 29.54
CA VAL A 22 3.75 -24.10 29.32
C VAL A 22 4.21 -24.22 27.87
N LEU A 23 3.34 -23.93 26.91
CA LEU A 23 3.65 -23.99 25.49
C LEU A 23 4.77 -23.03 25.09
N GLU A 24 4.74 -21.81 25.60
CA GLU A 24 5.77 -20.78 25.37
C GLU A 24 7.15 -21.25 25.82
N ASN A 25 7.22 -21.76 27.06
CA ASN A 25 8.47 -22.20 27.65
C ASN A 25 9.07 -23.40 26.94
N ALA A 26 8.22 -24.28 26.38
CA ALA A 26 8.64 -25.42 25.58
C ALA A 26 9.01 -25.04 24.12
N SER A 27 8.47 -23.94 23.59
CA SER A 27 8.64 -23.56 22.18
C SER A 27 9.85 -22.67 21.93
N PHE A 28 10.22 -21.85 22.90
CA PHE A 28 11.28 -20.84 22.76
C PHE A 28 12.37 -21.01 23.81
N THR A 29 13.59 -20.60 23.48
CA THR A 29 14.74 -20.55 24.41
C THR A 29 15.00 -19.12 24.89
N THR A 30 14.90 -18.14 24.00
CA THR A 30 15.02 -16.70 24.26
C THR A 30 13.72 -15.97 23.92
N ASP A 31 13.64 -14.66 24.19
CA ASP A 31 12.56 -13.78 23.72
C ASP A 31 11.13 -14.22 24.10
N LYS A 32 11.00 -14.92 25.23
CA LYS A 32 9.73 -15.50 25.70
C LYS A 32 8.75 -14.44 26.19
N LEU A 33 7.47 -14.66 25.89
CA LEU A 33 6.38 -14.00 26.58
C LEU A 33 6.30 -14.47 28.04
N SER A 34 6.40 -13.52 28.97
CA SER A 34 6.19 -13.81 30.38
C SER A 34 4.72 -14.14 30.68
N ARG A 35 4.47 -14.84 31.79
CA ARG A 35 3.11 -15.03 32.33
C ARG A 35 2.35 -13.71 32.50
N ARG A 36 3.05 -12.65 32.92
CA ARG A 36 2.46 -11.30 33.03
C ARG A 36 2.04 -10.76 31.67
N SER A 37 2.86 -10.99 30.63
CA SER A 37 2.58 -10.58 29.26
C SER A 37 1.35 -11.30 28.71
N PHE A 38 1.25 -12.63 28.87
CA PHE A 38 0.04 -13.36 28.47
C PHE A 38 -1.21 -12.87 29.18
N ARG A 39 -1.16 -12.71 30.51
CA ARG A 39 -2.30 -12.18 31.27
C ARG A 39 -2.73 -10.80 30.76
N HIS A 40 -1.76 -9.92 30.49
CA HIS A 40 -2.04 -8.62 29.90
C HIS A 40 -2.76 -8.78 28.56
N TRP A 41 -2.17 -9.49 27.60
CA TRP A 41 -2.76 -9.65 26.27
C TRP A 41 -4.12 -10.33 26.29
N ILE A 42 -4.37 -11.30 27.17
CA ILE A 42 -5.71 -11.89 27.34
C ILE A 42 -6.76 -10.81 27.67
N SER A 43 -6.42 -9.83 28.51
CA SER A 43 -7.34 -8.78 28.96
C SER A 43 -7.36 -7.51 28.10
N THR A 44 -6.39 -7.29 27.21
CA THR A 44 -6.28 -6.06 26.43
C THR A 44 -7.07 -6.14 25.12
N GLU A 45 -7.69 -5.03 24.74
CA GLU A 45 -8.25 -4.78 23.41
C GLU A 45 -7.14 -4.51 22.36
N HIS A 46 -7.49 -4.29 21.10
CA HIS A 46 -6.55 -3.98 20.00
C HIS A 46 -5.47 -5.06 19.77
N ARG A 47 -5.88 -6.32 19.85
CA ARG A 47 -5.06 -7.49 19.55
C ARG A 47 -5.94 -8.63 19.08
N ALA A 48 -5.35 -9.57 18.35
CA ALA A 48 -5.86 -10.94 18.28
C ALA A 48 -4.88 -11.86 19.01
N LEU A 49 -5.36 -12.60 20.00
CA LEU A 49 -4.61 -13.70 20.61
C LEU A 49 -5.53 -14.91 20.55
N LEU A 50 -5.21 -15.78 19.61
CA LEU A 50 -5.99 -16.96 19.26
C LEU A 50 -5.21 -18.21 19.68
N VAL A 51 -5.95 -19.23 20.10
CA VAL A 51 -5.42 -20.54 20.46
C VAL A 51 -6.00 -21.61 19.55
N ALA A 52 -5.20 -22.63 19.26
CA ALA A 52 -5.69 -23.88 18.71
C ALA A 52 -5.86 -24.87 19.87
N ASP A 53 -7.10 -25.19 20.17
CA ASP A 53 -7.50 -26.13 21.22
C ASP A 53 -7.70 -27.53 20.60
N ILE A 54 -7.02 -28.53 21.14
CA ILE A 54 -7.19 -29.94 20.79
C ILE A 54 -7.53 -30.68 22.08
N ASN A 55 -8.76 -31.17 22.19
CA ASN A 55 -9.25 -31.93 23.35
C ASN A 55 -9.04 -31.21 24.70
N ASN A 56 -9.34 -29.91 24.75
CA ASN A 56 -9.16 -29.02 25.91
C ASN A 56 -7.68 -28.77 26.30
N ALA A 57 -6.75 -28.99 25.38
CA ALA A 57 -5.34 -28.69 25.55
C ALA A 57 -4.87 -27.69 24.48
N ILE A 58 -4.14 -26.67 24.92
CA ILE A 58 -3.60 -25.63 24.04
C ILE A 58 -2.43 -26.20 23.22
N ALA A 59 -2.69 -26.51 21.95
CA ALA A 59 -1.71 -27.08 21.04
C ALA A 59 -0.89 -26.01 20.31
N ALA A 60 -1.45 -24.82 20.13
CA ALA A 60 -0.77 -23.69 19.49
C ALA A 60 -1.42 -22.36 19.89
N TYR A 61 -0.69 -21.26 19.69
CA TYR A 61 -1.26 -19.92 19.79
C TYR A 61 -0.62 -18.96 18.76
N ILE A 62 -1.34 -17.90 18.41
CA ILE A 62 -0.83 -16.74 17.69
C ILE A 62 -1.22 -15.46 18.44
N LEU A 63 -0.26 -14.55 18.63
CA LEU A 63 -0.48 -13.21 19.14
C LEU A 63 -0.20 -12.21 18.01
N ILE A 64 -1.22 -11.46 17.63
CA ILE A 64 -1.17 -10.34 16.71
C ILE A 64 -1.49 -9.07 17.49
N ILE A 65 -0.60 -8.09 17.42
CA ILE A 65 -0.77 -6.79 18.04
C ILE A 65 -1.17 -5.79 16.96
N TYR A 66 -2.18 -4.97 17.26
CA TYR A 66 -2.59 -3.91 16.38
C TYR A 66 -1.92 -2.59 16.81
N HIS A 67 -1.14 -1.98 15.92
CA HIS A 67 -0.40 -0.78 16.26
C HIS A 67 -1.35 0.44 16.32
N PRO A 68 -1.52 1.08 17.49
CA PRO A 68 -2.43 2.22 17.62
C PRO A 68 -2.04 3.37 16.68
N GLY A 69 -3.03 4.04 16.10
CA GLY A 69 -2.81 5.16 15.16
C GLY A 69 -2.23 4.76 13.80
N THR A 70 -2.23 3.46 13.46
CA THR A 70 -1.82 2.97 12.13
C THR A 70 -2.75 1.85 11.69
N ARG A 71 -2.83 1.58 10.39
CA ARG A 71 -3.57 0.42 9.86
C ARG A 71 -2.72 -0.86 9.78
N LEU A 72 -1.67 -0.95 10.60
CA LEU A 72 -0.72 -2.06 10.61
C LEU A 72 -0.97 -3.01 11.79
N ALA A 73 -1.06 -4.30 11.49
CA ALA A 73 -0.99 -5.38 12.46
C ALA A 73 0.39 -6.06 12.41
N ARG A 74 0.79 -6.67 13.53
CA ARG A 74 2.05 -7.40 13.65
C ARG A 74 1.83 -8.76 14.31
N ILE A 75 2.23 -9.85 13.65
CA ILE A 75 2.41 -11.15 14.31
C ILE A 75 3.57 -10.99 15.28
N TYR A 76 3.26 -10.91 16.57
CA TYR A 76 4.24 -10.72 17.63
C TYR A 76 4.85 -12.05 18.07
N SER A 77 4.02 -13.09 18.18
CA SER A 77 4.49 -14.44 18.48
C SER A 77 3.55 -15.50 17.91
N LEU A 78 4.12 -16.65 17.54
CA LEU A 78 3.41 -17.81 17.01
C LEU A 78 4.13 -19.07 17.51
N ALA A 79 3.42 -19.92 18.25
CA ALA A 79 3.96 -21.16 18.78
C ALA A 79 3.06 -22.34 18.45
N VAL A 80 3.67 -23.47 18.09
CA VAL A 80 2.99 -24.76 17.90
C VAL A 80 3.76 -25.83 18.68
N ALA A 81 3.04 -26.58 19.51
CA ALA A 81 3.59 -27.68 20.29
C ALA A 81 4.28 -28.68 19.37
N GLN A 82 5.44 -29.20 19.80
CA GLN A 82 6.33 -30.00 18.94
C GLN A 82 5.63 -31.20 18.28
N GLN A 83 4.79 -31.91 19.05
CA GLN A 83 4.02 -33.06 18.58
C GLN A 83 2.92 -32.73 17.55
N HIS A 84 2.58 -31.45 17.38
CA HIS A 84 1.55 -30.99 16.45
C HIS A 84 2.13 -30.17 15.29
N ARG A 85 3.46 -30.06 15.15
CA ARG A 85 4.09 -29.39 14.00
C ARG A 85 3.89 -30.19 12.71
N GLY A 86 3.92 -29.49 11.57
CA GLY A 86 3.72 -30.12 10.26
C GLY A 86 2.27 -30.53 9.93
N THR A 87 1.31 -30.29 10.84
CA THR A 87 -0.11 -30.63 10.67
C THR A 87 -0.96 -29.50 10.07
N GLY A 88 -0.35 -28.34 9.80
CA GLY A 88 -1.04 -27.17 9.24
C GLY A 88 -1.68 -26.22 10.27
N ILE A 89 -1.59 -26.49 11.57
CA ILE A 89 -2.17 -25.62 12.62
C ILE A 89 -1.68 -24.17 12.54
N ALA A 90 -0.38 -23.96 12.34
CA ALA A 90 0.18 -22.60 12.18
C ALA A 90 -0.47 -21.84 11.02
N LYS A 91 -0.72 -22.53 9.90
CA LYS A 91 -1.39 -21.93 8.73
C LYS A 91 -2.81 -21.50 9.08
N GLN A 92 -3.57 -22.35 9.76
CA GLN A 92 -4.94 -22.04 10.18
C GLN A 92 -4.99 -20.87 11.18
N LEU A 93 -4.06 -20.82 12.15
CA LEU A 93 -3.95 -19.70 13.09
C LEU A 93 -3.59 -18.39 12.42
N ILE A 94 -2.65 -18.41 11.46
CA ILE A 94 -2.31 -17.21 10.69
C ILE A 94 -3.51 -16.74 9.88
N SER A 95 -4.22 -17.62 9.17
CA SER A 95 -5.43 -17.24 8.42
C SER A 95 -6.54 -16.67 9.31
N ALA A 96 -6.80 -17.28 10.48
CA ALA A 96 -7.77 -16.73 11.43
C ALA A 96 -7.33 -15.37 12.00
N GLY A 97 -6.02 -15.19 12.22
CA GLY A 97 -5.44 -13.93 12.68
C GLY A 97 -5.46 -12.84 11.60
N GLU A 98 -5.27 -13.19 10.33
CA GLU A 98 -5.43 -12.29 9.17
C GLU A 98 -6.87 -11.77 9.10
N GLN A 99 -7.86 -12.68 9.20
CA GLN A 99 -9.27 -12.31 9.20
C GLN A 99 -9.61 -11.37 10.38
N ALA A 100 -9.20 -11.72 11.60
CA ALA A 100 -9.45 -10.86 12.77
C ALA A 100 -8.81 -9.48 12.63
N ALA A 101 -7.62 -9.39 12.02
CA ALA A 101 -6.96 -8.11 11.77
C ALA A 101 -7.67 -7.31 10.66
N ASP A 102 -8.18 -7.94 9.61
CA ASP A 102 -8.95 -7.28 8.55
C ASP A 102 -10.29 -6.74 9.09
N GLU A 103 -10.99 -7.52 9.91
CA GLU A 103 -12.21 -7.10 10.60
C GLU A 103 -12.00 -5.90 11.56
N ASP A 104 -10.80 -5.78 12.16
CA ASP A 104 -10.37 -4.60 12.93
C ASP A 104 -9.94 -3.41 12.03
N GLY A 105 -10.04 -3.55 10.71
CA GLY A 105 -9.71 -2.52 9.73
C GLY A 105 -8.21 -2.38 9.46
N ARG A 106 -7.41 -3.44 9.67
CA ARG A 106 -5.96 -3.43 9.38
C ARG A 106 -5.73 -3.80 7.92
N LEU A 107 -4.84 -3.05 7.27
CA LEU A 107 -4.54 -3.22 5.85
C LEU A 107 -3.38 -4.19 5.60
N TYR A 108 -2.43 -4.22 6.53
CA TYR A 108 -1.20 -4.98 6.41
C TYR A 108 -0.91 -5.77 7.68
N LEU A 109 -0.38 -6.98 7.52
CA LEU A 109 0.17 -7.81 8.57
C LEU A 109 1.68 -7.95 8.38
N ARG A 110 2.45 -7.64 9.42
CA ARG A 110 3.92 -7.75 9.43
C ARG A 110 4.42 -8.77 10.44
N LEU A 111 5.62 -9.25 10.21
CA LEU A 111 6.33 -10.11 11.14
C LEU A 111 7.84 -9.99 11.01
N GLU A 112 8.51 -10.45 12.05
CA GLU A 112 9.94 -10.65 12.11
C GLU A 112 10.21 -12.14 12.33
N VAL A 113 11.17 -12.70 11.60
CA VAL A 113 11.55 -14.11 11.73
C VAL A 113 13.07 -14.21 11.67
N SER A 114 13.66 -15.01 12.56
CA SER A 114 15.10 -15.28 12.56
C SER A 114 15.54 -15.83 11.20
N VAL A 115 16.68 -15.36 10.69
CA VAL A 115 17.27 -15.84 9.43
C VAL A 115 17.47 -17.37 9.39
N ASP A 116 17.62 -18.00 10.55
CA ASP A 116 17.85 -19.45 10.68
C ASP A 116 16.56 -20.27 10.75
N ASN A 117 15.40 -19.62 10.93
CA ASN A 117 14.12 -20.33 11.05
C ASN A 117 13.52 -20.67 9.67
N ILE A 118 14.23 -21.52 8.93
CA ILE A 118 13.86 -21.96 7.57
C ILE A 118 12.42 -22.51 7.49
N PRO A 119 11.93 -23.32 8.45
CA PRO A 119 10.54 -23.79 8.41
C PRO A 119 9.50 -22.66 8.48
N ALA A 120 9.69 -21.68 9.36
CA ALA A 120 8.78 -20.54 9.48
C ALA A 120 8.87 -19.62 8.25
N ILE A 121 10.09 -19.38 7.74
CA ILE A 121 10.30 -18.60 6.51
C ILE A 121 9.49 -19.21 5.35
N LYS A 122 9.63 -20.52 5.11
CA LYS A 122 8.88 -21.22 4.06
C LYS A 122 7.37 -21.15 4.27
N LEU A 123 6.90 -21.28 5.52
CA LEU A 123 5.49 -21.13 5.85
C LEU A 123 4.97 -19.73 5.49
N TYR A 124 5.65 -18.67 5.92
CA TYR A 124 5.25 -17.30 5.63
C TYR A 124 5.26 -17.01 4.12
N GLU A 125 6.30 -17.44 3.41
CA GLU A 125 6.38 -17.29 1.94
C GLU A 125 5.24 -18.05 1.24
N SER A 126 4.90 -19.27 1.71
CA SER A 126 3.77 -20.05 1.15
C SER A 126 2.41 -19.41 1.40
N LEU A 127 2.32 -18.52 2.39
CA LEU A 127 1.11 -17.77 2.73
C LEU A 127 1.03 -16.40 2.03
N GLY A 128 2.00 -16.08 1.18
CA GLY A 128 2.04 -14.83 0.41
C GLY A 128 2.72 -13.66 1.14
N PHE A 129 3.42 -13.90 2.25
CA PHE A 129 4.23 -12.85 2.86
C PHE A 129 5.48 -12.56 2.02
N GLN A 130 5.80 -11.28 1.87
CA GLN A 130 6.95 -10.80 1.12
C GLN A 130 7.99 -10.16 2.04
N LYS A 131 9.26 -10.52 1.83
CA LYS A 131 10.40 -9.94 2.55
C LYS A 131 10.62 -8.50 2.08
N PHE A 132 10.59 -7.53 3.00
CA PHE A 132 10.82 -6.11 2.69
C PHE A 132 12.03 -5.52 3.44
N GLY A 133 12.64 -6.27 4.35
CA GLY A 133 13.80 -5.76 5.10
C GLY A 133 14.50 -6.79 5.97
N ILE A 134 15.51 -6.30 6.68
CA ILE A 134 16.27 -7.03 7.70
C ILE A 134 16.58 -6.09 8.86
N TYR A 135 16.41 -6.55 10.09
CA TYR A 135 17.04 -5.96 11.26
C TYR A 135 18.31 -6.74 11.58
N ARG A 136 19.41 -6.03 11.77
CA ARG A 136 20.67 -6.63 12.24
C ARG A 136 20.64 -6.72 13.75
N ASP A 137 21.20 -7.80 14.30
CA ASP A 137 21.37 -7.96 15.76
C ASP A 137 20.04 -7.73 16.52
N TYR A 138 18.99 -8.44 16.07
CA TYR A 138 17.62 -8.18 16.51
C TYR A 138 17.21 -9.04 17.71
N TYR A 139 17.55 -10.33 17.67
CA TYR A 139 17.21 -11.29 18.72
C TYR A 139 18.24 -11.29 19.83
N GLN A 140 17.87 -11.78 21.03
CA GLN A 140 18.78 -11.84 22.19
C GLN A 140 20.03 -12.67 21.95
N ASP A 141 20.00 -13.61 21.01
CA ASP A 141 21.14 -14.42 20.58
C ASP A 141 21.97 -13.78 19.45
N HIS A 142 21.82 -12.47 19.27
CA HIS A 142 22.50 -11.64 18.27
C HIS A 142 22.17 -11.97 16.81
N LYS A 143 21.09 -12.74 16.57
CA LYS A 143 20.68 -13.07 15.22
C LYS A 143 19.93 -11.94 14.55
N ASP A 144 20.09 -11.90 13.23
CA ASP A 144 19.32 -11.01 12.37
C ASP A 144 17.87 -11.47 12.23
N ALA A 145 16.97 -10.51 12.04
CA ALA A 145 15.57 -10.77 11.74
C ALA A 145 15.22 -10.36 10.32
N LEU A 146 14.73 -11.30 9.53
CA LEU A 146 14.04 -11.01 8.28
C LEU A 146 12.68 -10.38 8.59
N ARG A 147 12.34 -9.33 7.84
CA ARG A 147 11.07 -8.62 7.98
C ARG A 147 10.18 -8.95 6.80
N TYR A 148 8.98 -9.44 7.09
CA TYR A 148 7.99 -9.86 6.11
C TYR A 148 6.69 -9.06 6.28
N GLN A 149 5.98 -8.82 5.18
CA GLN A 149 4.69 -8.17 5.18
C GLN A 149 3.72 -8.84 4.19
N LYS A 150 2.43 -8.75 4.46
CA LYS A 150 1.35 -9.18 3.57
C LYS A 150 0.21 -8.17 3.66
N ARG A 151 -0.40 -7.82 2.52
CA ARG A 151 -1.68 -7.09 2.51
C ARG A 151 -2.79 -8.09 2.85
N ILE A 152 -3.60 -7.75 3.86
CA ILE A 152 -4.66 -8.63 4.38
C ILE A 152 -6.06 -8.12 4.09
N ARG A 153 -6.24 -6.82 3.85
CA ARG A 153 -7.53 -6.30 3.37
C ARG A 153 -7.72 -6.73 1.93
N HIS A 154 -8.63 -7.66 1.75
CA HIS A 154 -9.02 -8.12 0.43
C HIS A 154 -10.15 -7.24 -0.08
N TYR A 155 -10.02 -6.82 -1.33
CA TYR A 155 -11.06 -6.11 -2.04
C TYR A 155 -12.31 -7.01 -2.12
N SER A 156 -13.42 -6.59 -1.52
CA SER A 156 -14.73 -7.20 -1.74
C SER A 156 -15.36 -6.56 -2.97
N ASP A 157 -15.83 -7.38 -3.92
CA ASP A 157 -16.61 -6.94 -5.08
C ASP A 157 -17.93 -6.30 -4.62
N THR A 158 -17.89 -5.04 -4.19
CA THR A 158 -19.08 -4.26 -3.85
C THR A 158 -19.23 -3.09 -4.83
N LEU A 159 -20.48 -2.82 -5.22
CA LEU A 159 -21.01 -1.97 -6.31
C LEU A 159 -20.50 -0.50 -6.48
N GLN A 160 -19.38 -0.07 -5.90
CA GLN A 160 -18.84 1.30 -5.98
C GLN A 160 -17.55 1.44 -6.80
N HIS A 161 -17.18 0.43 -7.59
CA HIS A 161 -15.89 0.40 -8.32
C HIS A 161 -16.06 0.50 -9.84
N ARG A 162 -15.07 1.14 -10.47
CA ARG A 162 -14.89 1.09 -11.93
C ARG A 162 -13.82 0.06 -12.26
N SER A 163 -14.03 -0.68 -13.35
CA SER A 163 -13.02 -1.59 -13.89
C SER A 163 -11.88 -0.79 -14.53
N VAL A 164 -10.98 -0.25 -13.70
CA VAL A 164 -9.72 0.32 -14.14
C VAL A 164 -8.77 -0.84 -14.36
N HIS A 165 -8.45 -1.14 -15.62
CA HIS A 165 -7.49 -2.20 -15.90
C HIS A 165 -6.09 -1.72 -15.49
N TRP A 166 -5.37 -2.56 -14.77
CA TRP A 166 -4.03 -2.25 -14.32
C TRP A 166 -3.03 -2.34 -15.47
N LEU A 167 -2.13 -1.35 -15.55
CA LEU A 167 -1.05 -1.30 -16.52
C LEU A 167 0.27 -1.08 -15.80
N ARG A 168 1.25 -1.93 -16.08
CA ARG A 168 2.63 -1.74 -15.64
C ARG A 168 3.30 -0.65 -16.47
N GLN A 169 3.99 0.27 -15.82
CA GLN A 169 4.88 1.21 -16.51
C GLN A 169 6.07 0.47 -17.13
N THR A 170 6.49 0.88 -18.33
CA THR A 170 7.62 0.24 -19.02
C THR A 170 8.96 0.87 -18.66
N THR A 171 8.97 2.03 -18.00
CA THR A 171 10.20 2.68 -17.52
C THR A 171 10.03 3.22 -16.10
N HIS A 172 11.14 3.43 -15.38
CA HIS A 172 11.12 3.93 -14.00
C HIS A 172 10.67 5.40 -13.83
N PHE A 173 10.33 6.10 -14.91
CA PHE A 173 10.02 7.53 -14.90
C PHE A 173 8.65 7.86 -15.54
N THR A 174 7.84 6.85 -15.85
CA THR A 174 6.57 6.99 -16.60
C THR A 174 5.33 6.67 -15.76
N CYS A 175 5.40 6.77 -14.42
CA CYS A 175 4.23 6.52 -13.56
C CYS A 175 3.04 7.43 -13.89
N GLY A 176 3.28 8.71 -14.17
CA GLY A 176 2.25 9.65 -14.63
C GLY A 176 1.56 9.21 -15.92
N PRO A 177 2.32 8.95 -17.00
CA PRO A 177 1.80 8.37 -18.24
C PRO A 177 1.01 7.09 -18.05
N ALA A 178 1.55 6.10 -17.33
CA ALA A 178 0.88 4.83 -17.12
C ALA A 178 -0.44 5.00 -16.33
N ALA A 179 -0.44 5.82 -15.27
CA ALA A 179 -1.65 6.18 -14.53
C ALA A 179 -2.70 6.87 -15.42
N LEU A 180 -2.26 7.78 -16.30
CA LEU A 180 -3.16 8.46 -17.23
C LEU A 180 -3.74 7.49 -18.28
N MET A 181 -2.93 6.56 -18.81
CA MET A 181 -3.41 5.55 -19.74
C MET A 181 -4.43 4.61 -19.11
N MET A 182 -4.22 4.21 -17.85
CA MET A 182 -5.20 3.41 -17.09
C MET A 182 -6.53 4.16 -16.98
N ALA A 183 -6.49 5.45 -16.64
CA ALA A 183 -7.69 6.28 -16.56
C ALA A 183 -8.39 6.42 -17.92
N MET A 184 -7.66 6.76 -18.99
CA MET A 184 -8.23 6.93 -20.33
C MET A 184 -8.83 5.65 -20.88
N HIS A 185 -8.15 4.50 -20.72
CA HIS A 185 -8.67 3.20 -21.15
C HIS A 185 -9.95 2.79 -20.39
N ALA A 186 -10.00 3.09 -19.09
CA ALA A 186 -11.16 2.80 -18.27
C ALA A 186 -12.37 3.69 -18.61
N LEU A 187 -12.14 4.92 -19.09
CA LEU A 187 -13.18 5.84 -19.57
C LEU A 187 -13.62 5.54 -21.00
N ASN A 188 -12.71 5.09 -21.86
CA ASN A 188 -12.97 4.75 -23.25
C ASN A 188 -12.22 3.47 -23.65
N ARG A 189 -12.94 2.34 -23.76
CA ARG A 189 -12.35 1.04 -24.13
C ARG A 189 -11.78 0.97 -25.55
N ALA A 190 -12.14 1.92 -26.42
CA ALA A 190 -11.53 2.03 -27.74
C ALA A 190 -10.10 2.60 -27.67
N TYR A 191 -9.75 3.34 -26.62
CA TYR A 191 -8.37 3.76 -26.38
C TYR A 191 -7.51 2.54 -26.03
N GLN A 192 -6.44 2.32 -26.80
CA GLN A 192 -5.52 1.21 -26.64
C GLN A 192 -4.16 1.70 -26.11
N PRO A 193 -3.86 1.45 -24.83
CA PRO A 193 -2.55 1.76 -24.27
C PRO A 193 -1.42 1.03 -25.03
N SER A 194 -0.28 1.70 -25.20
CA SER A 194 0.92 1.10 -25.76
C SER A 194 2.17 1.72 -25.13
N GLN A 195 3.32 1.05 -25.28
CA GLN A 195 4.60 1.59 -24.81
C GLN A 195 4.97 2.89 -25.54
N GLU A 196 4.69 2.97 -26.84
CA GLU A 196 4.92 4.20 -27.61
C GLU A 196 4.09 5.35 -27.04
N GLU A 197 2.83 5.07 -26.70
CA GLU A 197 1.91 6.05 -26.16
C GLU A 197 2.32 6.53 -24.76
N GLU A 198 2.82 5.62 -23.93
CA GLU A 198 3.42 5.93 -22.63
C GLU A 198 4.54 6.97 -22.74
N ILE A 199 5.46 6.77 -23.69
CA ILE A 199 6.58 7.68 -23.94
C ILE A 199 6.11 9.00 -24.56
N ASN A 200 5.11 8.97 -25.43
CA ASN A 200 4.53 10.18 -26.01
C ASN A 200 3.90 11.06 -24.92
N ILE A 201 3.08 10.48 -24.04
CA ILE A 201 2.51 11.23 -22.89
C ILE A 201 3.63 11.78 -21.99
N TRP A 202 4.69 11.00 -21.74
CA TRP A 202 5.82 11.50 -20.96
C TRP A 202 6.49 12.73 -21.60
N ARG A 203 6.76 12.68 -22.91
CA ARG A 203 7.35 13.81 -23.66
C ARG A 203 6.46 15.05 -23.62
N GLU A 204 5.15 14.87 -23.57
CA GLU A 204 4.17 15.95 -23.49
C GLU A 204 4.03 16.54 -22.08
N ALA A 205 4.26 15.74 -21.04
CA ALA A 205 3.94 16.11 -19.67
C ALA A 205 5.16 16.38 -18.76
N THR A 206 6.37 15.97 -19.16
CA THR A 206 7.57 16.12 -18.32
C THR A 206 7.96 17.60 -18.12
N THR A 207 8.35 17.98 -16.90
CA THR A 207 8.98 19.30 -16.64
C THR A 207 10.46 19.36 -17.04
N ILE A 208 10.98 18.29 -17.65
CA ILE A 208 12.39 18.07 -18.02
C ILE A 208 13.32 17.91 -16.80
N PHE A 209 13.92 16.72 -16.63
CA PHE A 209 15.37 16.58 -16.32
C PHE A 209 15.86 15.12 -16.41
N MET A 210 16.97 14.88 -17.12
CA MET A 210 17.87 13.73 -16.94
C MET A 210 19.33 14.21 -16.95
N THR A 211 20.05 13.91 -15.86
CA THR A 211 21.51 13.69 -15.72
C THR A 211 21.86 13.48 -14.23
N SER A 212 20.99 13.87 -13.32
CA SER A 212 20.84 13.27 -11.97
C SER A 212 19.56 13.79 -11.32
N GLY A 213 18.59 12.89 -11.11
CA GLY A 213 17.25 13.18 -10.61
C GLY A 213 16.16 12.87 -11.65
N HIS A 214 15.06 12.27 -11.20
CA HIS A 214 13.91 11.94 -12.05
C HIS A 214 13.06 13.20 -12.24
N GLY A 215 13.02 13.77 -13.44
CA GLY A 215 12.01 14.76 -13.82
C GLY A 215 10.64 14.08 -13.87
N GLY A 216 9.74 14.45 -12.96
CA GLY A 216 8.37 13.93 -12.91
C GLY A 216 7.45 14.59 -13.93
N CYS A 217 6.31 13.97 -14.21
CA CYS A 217 5.27 14.59 -15.03
C CYS A 217 4.54 15.70 -14.27
N HIS A 218 4.36 16.83 -14.95
CA HIS A 218 3.62 17.98 -14.48
C HIS A 218 2.10 17.69 -14.50
N PRO A 219 1.32 18.05 -13.46
CA PRO A 219 -0.13 17.85 -13.45
C PRO A 219 -0.84 18.48 -14.66
N VAL A 220 -0.47 19.72 -15.00
CA VAL A 220 -1.03 20.43 -16.16
C VAL A 220 -0.55 19.80 -17.48
N GLY A 221 0.68 19.28 -17.50
CA GLY A 221 1.22 18.58 -18.67
C GLY A 221 0.45 17.28 -18.95
N LEU A 222 0.13 16.51 -17.91
CA LEU A 222 -0.72 15.32 -18.01
C LEU A 222 -2.14 15.67 -18.48
N ALA A 223 -2.72 16.75 -17.96
CA ALA A 223 -4.03 17.21 -18.40
C ALA A 223 -4.04 17.61 -19.88
N LEU A 224 -3.01 18.34 -20.35
CA LEU A 224 -2.85 18.67 -21.77
C LEU A 224 -2.71 17.42 -22.64
N ALA A 225 -1.94 16.42 -22.19
CA ALA A 225 -1.80 15.14 -22.89
C ALA A 225 -3.13 14.39 -23.01
N ALA A 226 -3.96 14.40 -21.96
CA ALA A 226 -5.31 13.84 -22.02
C ALA A 226 -6.25 14.66 -22.92
N LYS A 227 -6.19 15.99 -22.89
CA LYS A 227 -7.00 16.84 -23.76
C LYS A 227 -6.70 16.61 -25.25
N ARG A 228 -5.43 16.41 -25.62
CA ARG A 228 -5.00 16.01 -26.97
C ARG A 228 -5.58 14.68 -27.42
N ARG A 229 -5.87 13.78 -26.48
CA ARG A 229 -6.48 12.47 -26.68
C ARG A 229 -8.00 12.50 -26.57
N HIS A 230 -8.60 13.69 -26.61
CA HIS A 230 -10.05 13.86 -26.61
C HIS A 230 -10.69 13.36 -25.31
N PHE A 231 -10.16 13.78 -24.16
CA PHE A 231 -10.81 13.64 -22.86
C PHE A 231 -11.04 15.01 -22.23
N ASP A 232 -12.12 15.13 -21.45
CA ASP A 232 -12.33 16.29 -20.60
C ASP A 232 -11.52 16.17 -19.31
N VAL A 233 -10.96 17.30 -18.87
CA VAL A 233 -9.97 17.31 -17.79
C VAL A 233 -10.07 18.57 -16.95
N ALA A 234 -9.76 18.44 -15.67
CA ALA A 234 -9.52 19.54 -14.75
C ALA A 234 -8.37 19.19 -13.79
N VAL A 235 -7.68 20.21 -13.31
CA VAL A 235 -6.47 20.05 -12.48
C VAL A 235 -6.63 20.78 -11.17
N TRP A 236 -6.23 20.15 -10.06
CA TRP A 236 -6.10 20.78 -8.75
C TRP A 236 -4.63 20.89 -8.38
N ILE A 237 -4.22 22.07 -7.91
CA ILE A 237 -2.85 22.36 -7.47
C ILE A 237 -2.95 23.27 -6.24
N ASN A 238 -2.43 22.85 -5.09
CA ASN A 238 -2.56 23.66 -3.87
C ASN A 238 -1.57 24.84 -3.74
N GLN A 239 -0.82 25.14 -4.79
CA GLN A 239 0.16 26.23 -4.82
C GLN A 239 0.22 26.86 -6.22
N THR A 240 0.58 28.15 -6.27
CA THR A 240 0.64 28.93 -7.52
C THR A 240 2.04 29.01 -8.13
N GLY A 241 3.09 28.78 -7.31
CA GLY A 241 4.48 28.78 -7.75
C GLY A 241 4.85 27.59 -8.63
N THR A 242 6.09 27.59 -9.08
CA THR A 242 6.68 26.58 -9.97
C THR A 242 6.79 25.24 -9.26
N LEU A 243 6.23 24.19 -9.85
CA LEU A 243 6.21 22.87 -9.24
C LEU A 243 7.57 22.16 -9.36
N PHE A 244 7.87 21.29 -8.40
CA PHE A 244 9.07 20.43 -8.38
C PHE A 244 10.44 21.16 -8.37
N ILE A 245 10.45 22.47 -8.17
CA ILE A 245 11.67 23.30 -8.20
C ILE A 245 12.63 23.04 -7.03
N ASP A 246 12.12 22.62 -5.87
CA ASP A 246 12.91 22.42 -4.64
C ASP A 246 14.00 21.35 -4.77
N GLY A 247 13.82 20.38 -5.68
CA GLY A 247 14.79 19.32 -5.95
C GLY A 247 15.95 19.77 -6.84
N VAL A 248 15.85 20.96 -7.45
CA VAL A 248 16.76 21.45 -8.47
C VAL A 248 17.80 22.37 -7.83
N ARG A 249 19.08 21.96 -7.84
CA ARG A 249 20.16 22.70 -7.17
C ARG A 249 20.82 23.80 -8.00
N ASN A 250 20.68 23.75 -9.32
CA ASN A 250 21.35 24.66 -10.24
C ASN A 250 20.33 25.70 -10.75
N GLU A 251 20.70 26.98 -10.74
CA GLU A 251 19.80 28.09 -11.11
C GLU A 251 19.38 28.09 -12.58
N GLU A 252 20.27 27.76 -13.52
CA GLU A 252 19.93 27.60 -14.93
C GLU A 252 18.87 26.51 -15.12
N LYS A 253 19.01 25.40 -14.40
CA LYS A 253 18.01 24.32 -14.41
C LYS A 253 16.67 24.79 -13.83
N LYS A 254 16.67 25.60 -12.77
CA LYS A 254 15.44 26.17 -12.21
C LYS A 254 14.73 27.08 -13.20
N GLN A 255 15.47 27.91 -13.94
CA GLN A 255 14.91 28.77 -15.00
C GLN A 255 14.25 27.95 -16.11
N ILE A 256 14.85 26.82 -16.50
CA ILE A 256 14.26 25.91 -17.49
C ILE A 256 12.95 25.31 -16.96
N VAL A 257 12.92 24.82 -15.72
CA VAL A 257 11.71 24.26 -15.10
C VAL A 257 10.60 25.31 -15.01
N ASP A 258 10.95 26.55 -14.65
CA ASP A 258 10.03 27.68 -14.59
C ASP A 258 9.43 28.04 -15.96
N LEU A 259 10.27 28.03 -17.01
CA LEU A 259 9.84 28.24 -18.38
C LEU A 259 8.85 27.16 -18.84
N VAL A 260 9.13 25.90 -18.52
CA VAL A 260 8.25 24.76 -18.87
C VAL A 260 6.92 24.83 -18.10
N ASP A 261 6.95 25.08 -16.80
CA ASP A 261 5.75 25.28 -15.96
C ASP A 261 4.86 26.41 -16.49
N SER A 262 5.46 27.57 -16.78
CA SER A 262 4.78 28.73 -17.38
C SER A 262 4.21 28.39 -18.76
N GLY A 263 4.95 27.59 -19.55
CA GLY A 263 4.48 27.07 -20.84
C GLY A 263 3.23 26.20 -20.72
N PHE A 264 3.18 25.30 -19.72
CA PHE A 264 2.01 24.47 -19.46
C PHE A 264 0.80 25.30 -18.99
N LYS A 265 0.99 26.25 -18.06
CA LYS A 265 -0.09 27.12 -17.55
C LYS A 265 -0.73 27.95 -18.67
N ARG A 266 0.09 28.49 -19.59
CA ARG A 266 -0.39 29.21 -20.77
C ARG A 266 -1.19 28.32 -21.71
N GLN A 267 -0.67 27.15 -22.08
CA GLN A 267 -1.39 26.20 -22.94
C GLN A 267 -2.71 25.73 -22.32
N ALA A 268 -2.76 25.53 -20.99
CA ALA A 268 -4.01 25.18 -20.31
C ALA A 268 -5.06 26.30 -20.42
N THR A 269 -4.64 27.56 -20.29
CA THR A 269 -5.51 28.72 -20.51
C THR A 269 -6.05 28.77 -21.95
N GLU A 270 -5.17 28.58 -22.93
CA GLU A 270 -5.51 28.57 -24.36
C GLU A 270 -6.52 27.45 -24.70
N GLN A 271 -6.34 26.26 -24.10
CA GLN A 271 -7.23 25.12 -24.28
C GLN A 271 -8.42 25.10 -23.32
N LYS A 272 -8.59 26.16 -22.50
CA LYS A 272 -9.67 26.30 -21.50
C LYS A 272 -9.76 25.12 -20.53
N ILE A 273 -8.62 24.55 -20.14
CA ILE A 273 -8.54 23.52 -19.11
C ILE A 273 -8.69 24.20 -17.74
N PRO A 274 -9.70 23.84 -16.92
CA PRO A 274 -9.83 24.36 -15.57
C PRO A 274 -8.65 23.96 -14.69
N VAL A 275 -7.99 24.95 -14.09
CA VAL A 275 -6.93 24.75 -13.08
C VAL A 275 -7.36 25.41 -11.78
N HIS A 276 -7.66 24.60 -10.77
CA HIS A 276 -8.10 25.02 -9.46
C HIS A 276 -6.90 25.14 -8.51
N TYR A 277 -6.61 26.36 -8.06
CA TYR A 277 -5.53 26.62 -7.12
C TYR A 277 -5.99 26.45 -5.66
N THR A 278 -6.37 25.23 -5.29
CA THR A 278 -6.85 24.85 -3.96
C THR A 278 -6.44 23.42 -3.62
N ASN A 279 -6.56 23.03 -2.35
CA ASN A 279 -6.43 21.63 -1.94
C ASN A 279 -7.60 20.84 -2.50
N ILE A 280 -7.32 19.73 -3.20
CA ILE A 280 -8.33 18.73 -3.48
C ILE A 280 -8.63 17.91 -2.21
N THR A 281 -9.91 17.74 -1.92
CA THR A 281 -10.41 16.96 -0.79
C THR A 281 -10.78 15.55 -1.22
N GLN A 282 -10.82 14.62 -0.26
CA GLN A 282 -11.30 13.25 -0.49
C GLN A 282 -12.73 13.24 -1.03
N ASN A 283 -13.58 14.12 -0.53
CA ASN A 283 -14.97 14.21 -0.96
C ASN A 283 -15.07 14.66 -2.42
N GLU A 284 -14.25 15.61 -2.88
CA GLU A 284 -14.21 16.02 -4.28
C GLU A 284 -13.76 14.87 -5.20
N LEU A 285 -12.77 14.08 -4.78
CA LEU A 285 -12.32 12.88 -5.51
C LEU A 285 -13.44 11.84 -5.63
N ILE A 286 -14.12 11.56 -4.52
CA ILE A 286 -15.24 10.61 -4.48
C ILE A 286 -16.39 11.10 -5.36
N ILE A 287 -16.78 12.38 -5.24
CA ILE A 287 -17.86 12.97 -6.05
C ILE A 287 -17.50 12.90 -7.53
N ALA A 288 -16.26 13.20 -7.91
CA ALA A 288 -15.81 13.08 -9.29
C ALA A 288 -15.88 11.63 -9.78
N PHE A 289 -15.39 10.67 -8.98
CA PHE A 289 -15.42 9.25 -9.31
C PHE A 289 -16.85 8.72 -9.48
N GLN A 290 -17.76 9.10 -8.57
CA GLN A 290 -19.19 8.76 -8.64
C GLN A 290 -19.87 9.36 -9.88
N LYS A 291 -19.50 10.58 -10.28
CA LYS A 291 -19.95 11.22 -11.53
C LYS A 291 -19.30 10.63 -12.78
N GLY A 292 -18.42 9.66 -12.60
CA GLY A 292 -17.84 8.89 -13.67
C GLY A 292 -16.52 9.42 -14.23
N ALA A 293 -15.89 10.34 -13.52
CA ALA A 293 -14.50 10.69 -13.75
C ALA A 293 -13.57 9.58 -13.22
N ILE A 294 -12.30 9.63 -13.64
CA ILE A 294 -11.23 8.84 -13.02
C ILE A 294 -10.12 9.80 -12.55
N PRO A 295 -9.91 9.94 -11.23
CA PRO A 295 -8.81 10.72 -10.68
C PRO A 295 -7.44 10.05 -10.85
N VAL A 296 -6.46 10.84 -11.27
CA VAL A 296 -5.03 10.56 -11.20
C VAL A 296 -4.41 11.50 -10.17
N ILE A 297 -3.77 10.94 -9.14
CA ILE A 297 -3.40 11.66 -7.92
C ILE A 297 -1.90 11.54 -7.71
N LEU A 298 -1.27 12.65 -7.35
CA LEU A 298 0.12 12.64 -6.91
C LEU A 298 0.18 12.30 -5.42
N ILE A 299 0.90 11.23 -5.09
CA ILE A 299 1.15 10.79 -3.72
C ILE A 299 2.64 10.79 -3.40
N SER A 300 2.97 10.76 -2.11
CA SER A 300 4.30 10.38 -1.66
C SER A 300 4.31 8.90 -1.29
N THR A 301 5.11 8.10 -1.99
CA THR A 301 5.29 6.68 -1.65
C THR A 301 6.11 6.46 -0.38
N PHE A 302 6.60 7.52 0.29
CA PHE A 302 7.42 7.39 1.50
C PHE A 302 6.78 6.52 2.60
N LEU A 303 5.45 6.54 2.72
CA LEU A 303 4.73 5.70 3.68
C LEU A 303 4.56 4.24 3.21
N LEU A 304 4.66 3.98 1.91
CA LEU A 304 4.52 2.65 1.27
C LEU A 304 5.87 1.96 1.06
N ASP A 305 6.88 2.65 0.52
CA ASP A 305 8.17 2.09 0.10
C ASP A 305 9.40 2.88 0.60
N ARG A 306 9.18 3.96 1.37
CA ARG A 306 10.22 4.91 1.87
C ARG A 306 11.01 5.65 0.78
N LYS A 307 10.57 5.65 -0.48
CA LYS A 307 11.15 6.49 -1.54
C LYS A 307 10.59 7.92 -1.41
N LYS A 308 11.47 8.92 -1.54
CA LYS A 308 11.11 10.36 -1.48
C LYS A 308 10.92 10.96 -2.87
N ALA A 309 10.25 10.23 -3.77
CA ALA A 309 9.96 10.69 -5.12
C ALA A 309 8.46 11.03 -5.26
N PRO A 310 8.10 12.02 -6.08
CA PRO A 310 6.70 12.27 -6.42
C PRO A 310 6.21 11.11 -7.28
N HIS A 311 5.05 10.54 -6.96
CA HIS A 311 4.53 9.35 -7.63
C HIS A 311 3.07 9.51 -8.02
N TRP A 312 2.74 9.15 -9.25
CA TRP A 312 1.39 9.23 -9.78
C TRP A 312 0.70 7.88 -9.68
N VAL A 313 -0.50 7.88 -9.09
CA VAL A 313 -1.37 6.71 -9.00
C VAL A 313 -2.76 7.05 -9.56
N VAL A 314 -3.49 6.04 -9.99
CA VAL A 314 -4.87 6.20 -10.47
C VAL A 314 -5.86 5.63 -9.45
N MET A 315 -6.94 6.35 -9.17
CA MET A 315 -7.99 5.87 -8.28
C MET A 315 -8.84 4.81 -8.98
N SER A 316 -8.97 3.63 -8.38
CA SER A 316 -9.77 2.50 -8.86
C SER A 316 -11.07 2.28 -8.07
N GLY A 317 -11.22 2.94 -6.91
CA GLY A 317 -12.50 3.12 -6.24
C GLY A 317 -12.36 3.50 -4.77
N PHE A 318 -13.39 3.26 -3.97
CA PHE A 318 -13.44 3.64 -2.56
C PHE A 318 -14.46 2.79 -1.79
N ASP A 319 -14.33 2.77 -0.47
CA ASP A 319 -15.35 2.32 0.48
C ASP A 319 -15.44 3.28 1.69
N ASP A 320 -16.09 2.85 2.76
CA ASP A 320 -16.25 3.67 3.97
C ASP A 320 -14.90 3.93 4.69
N ASP A 321 -13.92 3.04 4.56
CA ASP A 321 -12.63 3.13 5.27
C ASP A 321 -11.48 3.63 4.39
N CYS A 322 -11.53 3.38 3.08
CA CYS A 322 -10.39 3.44 2.18
C CYS A 322 -10.72 4.07 0.82
N LEU A 323 -9.70 4.71 0.24
CA LEU A 323 -9.61 4.97 -1.21
C LEU A 323 -8.68 3.91 -1.81
N TYR A 324 -9.07 3.32 -2.93
CA TYR A 324 -8.31 2.29 -3.63
C TYR A 324 -7.59 2.85 -4.85
N MET A 325 -6.31 2.51 -4.97
CA MET A 325 -5.44 3.00 -6.04
C MET A 325 -4.85 1.85 -6.86
N HIS A 326 -4.45 2.16 -8.09
CA HIS A 326 -3.52 1.37 -8.88
C HIS A 326 -2.21 2.14 -9.02
N ASP A 327 -1.12 1.45 -8.73
CA ASP A 327 0.25 1.92 -8.89
C ASP A 327 0.87 1.20 -10.09
N SER A 328 1.39 1.92 -11.07
CA SER A 328 2.00 1.32 -12.25
C SER A 328 3.41 0.77 -12.04
N ASP A 329 4.04 1.05 -10.88
CA ASP A 329 5.44 0.71 -10.59
C ASP A 329 5.55 -0.44 -9.58
N PRO A 330 5.59 -1.72 -10.02
CA PRO A 330 5.96 -2.83 -9.15
C PRO A 330 7.44 -2.71 -8.81
N ASP A 331 7.76 -2.49 -7.54
CA ASP A 331 9.15 -2.39 -7.08
C ASP A 331 9.97 -3.63 -7.52
N ASP A 332 11.20 -3.41 -8.00
CA ASP A 332 12.10 -4.44 -8.55
C ASP A 332 12.37 -5.60 -7.57
N ARG A 333 12.05 -5.41 -6.29
CA ARG A 333 12.27 -6.36 -5.20
C ARG A 333 11.12 -7.32 -4.92
N ARG A 334 10.34 -7.66 -5.96
CA ARG A 334 9.31 -8.73 -5.97
C ARG A 334 7.94 -8.31 -5.43
N GLN A 335 7.45 -7.13 -5.81
CA GLN A 335 6.00 -6.89 -5.80
C GLN A 335 5.38 -7.60 -7.00
N SER A 336 4.33 -8.39 -6.79
CA SER A 336 3.55 -8.97 -7.87
C SER A 336 2.63 -7.90 -8.48
N GLU A 337 2.18 -8.09 -9.72
CA GLU A 337 1.23 -7.18 -10.38
C GLU A 337 -0.07 -6.99 -9.56
N ILE A 338 -0.43 -7.98 -8.75
CA ILE A 338 -1.59 -7.96 -7.85
C ILE A 338 -1.37 -7.01 -6.66
N ASP A 339 -0.12 -6.86 -6.20
CA ASP A 339 0.22 -5.97 -5.07
C ASP A 339 0.13 -4.50 -5.45
N CYS A 340 0.22 -4.20 -6.75
CA CYS A 340 0.11 -2.88 -7.34
C CYS A 340 -1.34 -2.49 -7.67
N GLN A 341 -2.28 -3.42 -7.50
CA GLN A 341 -3.71 -3.24 -7.75
C GLN A 341 -4.48 -3.08 -6.45
N PHE A 342 -5.51 -2.23 -6.44
CA PHE A 342 -6.37 -1.95 -5.29
C PHE A 342 -5.58 -1.70 -4.00
N ILE A 343 -4.54 -0.87 -4.08
CA ILE A 343 -3.77 -0.46 -2.91
C ILE A 343 -4.70 0.38 -2.02
N PRO A 344 -5.01 -0.08 -0.79
CA PRO A 344 -5.90 0.65 0.09
C PRO A 344 -5.13 1.79 0.76
N ILE A 345 -5.64 3.00 0.61
CA ILE A 345 -5.22 4.17 1.37
C ILE A 345 -6.35 4.51 2.33
N ALA A 346 -6.11 4.33 3.62
CA ALA A 346 -7.10 4.68 4.64
C ALA A 346 -7.45 6.17 4.53
N ARG A 347 -8.74 6.49 4.66
CA ARG A 347 -9.26 7.85 4.49
C ARG A 347 -8.60 8.84 5.45
N GLU A 348 -8.34 8.44 6.70
CA GLU A 348 -7.63 9.27 7.68
C GLU A 348 -6.16 9.56 7.30
N ASP A 349 -5.53 8.66 6.55
CA ASP A 349 -4.13 8.77 6.13
C ASP A 349 -3.98 9.50 4.79
N PHE A 350 -5.05 9.62 4.00
CA PHE A 350 -5.01 10.18 2.65
C PHE A 350 -4.41 11.59 2.63
N ASP A 351 -4.83 12.47 3.54
CA ASP A 351 -4.30 13.83 3.62
C ASP A 351 -2.79 13.89 3.88
N ARG A 352 -2.26 12.90 4.61
CA ARG A 352 -0.83 12.79 4.86
C ARG A 352 -0.10 12.23 3.63
N MET A 353 -0.71 11.28 2.93
CA MET A 353 -0.13 10.61 1.75
C MET A 353 -0.19 11.45 0.47
N SER A 354 -1.21 12.28 0.31
CA SER A 354 -1.42 13.13 -0.86
C SER A 354 -0.53 14.38 -0.88
N CYS A 355 0.33 14.56 0.14
CA CYS A 355 1.30 15.65 0.25
C CYS A 355 2.69 15.19 -0.20
N PHE A 356 3.34 15.98 -1.04
CA PHE A 356 4.72 15.77 -1.48
C PHE A 356 5.65 16.94 -1.09
N GLY A 357 6.88 16.62 -0.67
CA GLY A 357 7.95 17.59 -0.44
C GLY A 357 7.77 18.49 0.79
N LYS A 358 8.72 19.41 1.01
CA LYS A 358 8.68 20.36 2.14
C LYS A 358 7.51 21.33 2.03
N ASN A 359 7.13 21.69 0.82
CA ASN A 359 6.02 22.61 0.55
C ASN A 359 4.65 21.93 0.61
N ARG A 360 4.60 20.63 0.94
CA ARG A 360 3.35 19.84 1.05
C ARG A 360 2.47 19.96 -0.20
N LEU A 361 3.09 19.89 -1.38
CA LEU A 361 2.42 19.95 -2.68
C LEU A 361 1.34 18.87 -2.75
N ARG A 362 0.13 19.26 -3.16
CA ARG A 362 -0.98 18.36 -3.47
C ARG A 362 -1.46 18.65 -4.88
N THR A 363 -1.56 17.60 -5.69
CA THR A 363 -2.07 17.72 -7.06
C THR A 363 -2.92 16.53 -7.45
N ALA A 364 -3.96 16.80 -8.24
CA ALA A 364 -4.75 15.77 -8.90
C ALA A 364 -5.14 16.24 -10.30
N VAL A 365 -5.25 15.28 -11.20
CA VAL A 365 -5.80 15.43 -12.54
C VAL A 365 -7.05 14.57 -12.59
N ILE A 366 -8.19 15.19 -12.86
CA ILE A 366 -9.47 14.49 -12.96
C ILE A 366 -9.83 14.39 -14.43
N ILE A 367 -10.07 13.17 -14.92
CA ILE A 367 -10.36 12.88 -16.32
C ILE A 367 -11.80 12.40 -16.46
N TRP A 368 -12.53 12.93 -17.44
CA TRP A 368 -13.89 12.56 -17.83
C TRP A 368 -13.91 12.07 -19.28
N PRO A 369 -14.88 11.20 -19.65
CA PRO A 369 -15.16 10.99 -21.06
C PRO A 369 -15.68 12.30 -21.67
N LEU A 370 -15.39 12.54 -22.95
CA LEU A 370 -15.97 13.67 -23.69
C LEU A 370 -17.48 13.56 -23.89
#